data_AF-A0A2J8KAF1-F1
#
_entry.id   AF-A0A2J8KAF1-F1
#
_cell.length_a   1.000
_cell.length_b   1.000
_cell.length_c   1.000
_cell.angle_alpha   90.00
_cell.angle_beta   90.00
_cell.angle_gamma   90.00
#
_symmetry.space_group_name_H-M   'P 1'
#
loop_
_entity.id
_entity.type
_entity.pdbx_description
1 polymer ?
#
loop_
_entity_poly.entity_id
_entity_poly.type
_entity_poly.pdbx_seq_one_letter_code
_entity_poly.pdbx_strand_id
1 'polypeptide(L)'
;MYQYLDRKLFKEAYQIACLGVTDTDWRELAMEALEGLDFETAKKERKKRGETNNDLFLADVFSYQGKFHEAAKLYKRSGHENLALEMYTDLCMFEYAKDFLGSGDPKETKMLITKQADWARNIKEPKAAVEMYISAGEHVKAIEICGDHGWVDMLIDIARKLDKAEREPLLL
;
A
#
# COMPACT_ATOMS: atom_id res chain seq x y z
N MET A 1 9.46 25.22 -21.04
CA MET A 1 9.44 24.60 -19.70
C MET A 1 10.37 23.40 -19.64
N TYR A 2 10.19 22.37 -20.48
CA TYR A 2 10.99 21.12 -20.50
C TYR A 2 12.52 21.28 -20.40
N GLN A 3 13.13 22.18 -21.19
CA GLN A 3 14.58 22.42 -21.12
C GLN A 3 15.08 22.89 -19.74
N TYR A 4 14.21 23.49 -18.92
CA TYR A 4 14.52 23.88 -17.54
C TYR A 4 14.33 22.71 -16.57
N LEU A 5 13.33 21.85 -16.82
CA LEU A 5 13.12 20.61 -16.05
C LEU A 5 14.31 19.65 -16.20
N ASP A 6 14.77 19.43 -17.44
CA ASP A 6 15.95 18.59 -17.73
C ASP A 6 17.21 19.05 -16.97
N ARG A 7 17.29 20.35 -16.68
CA ARG A 7 18.40 21.00 -15.96
C ARG A 7 18.12 21.19 -14.47
N LYS A 8 16.99 20.71 -13.96
CA LYS A 8 16.53 20.86 -12.57
C LYS A 8 16.40 22.33 -12.13
N LEU A 9 16.10 23.22 -13.08
CA LEU A 9 15.87 24.64 -12.86
C LEU A 9 14.37 24.89 -12.62
N PHE A 10 13.88 24.40 -11.48
CA PHE A 10 12.45 24.34 -11.19
C PHE A 10 11.80 25.70 -10.97
N LYS A 11 12.53 26.68 -10.40
CA LYS A 11 12.01 28.03 -10.19
C LYS A 11 11.75 28.76 -11.50
N GLU A 12 12.68 28.62 -12.45
CA GLU A 12 12.59 29.16 -13.80
C GLU A 12 11.49 28.44 -14.57
N ALA A 13 11.41 27.11 -14.46
CA ALA A 13 10.33 26.32 -15.04
C ALA A 13 8.95 26.76 -14.53
N TYR A 14 8.81 27.04 -13.23
CA TYR A 14 7.59 27.55 -12.60
C TYR A 14 7.22 28.96 -13.08
N GLN A 15 8.19 29.86 -13.24
CA GLN A 15 7.93 31.19 -13.80
C GLN A 15 7.38 31.11 -15.22
N ILE A 16 7.96 30.24 -16.06
CA ILE A 16 7.46 30.00 -17.42
C ILE A 16 6.07 29.36 -17.39
N ALA A 17 5.84 28.39 -16.50
CA ALA A 17 4.54 27.75 -16.33
C ALA A 17 3.44 28.78 -15.97
N CYS A 18 3.77 29.79 -15.16
CA CYS A 18 2.86 30.85 -14.78
C CYS A 18 2.42 31.76 -15.94
N LEU A 19 3.08 31.72 -17.10
CA LEU A 19 2.69 32.47 -18.30
C LEU A 19 1.55 31.79 -19.08
N GLY A 20 1.20 30.55 -18.73
CA GLY A 20 0.14 29.77 -19.35
C GLY A 20 0.69 28.50 -19.97
N VAL A 21 0.40 27.36 -19.34
CA VAL A 21 0.73 26.01 -19.81
C VAL A 21 -0.44 25.08 -19.54
N THR A 22 -0.41 23.88 -20.12
CA THR A 22 -1.48 22.91 -19.94
C THR A 22 -1.44 22.28 -18.55
N ASP A 23 -2.55 21.67 -18.12
CA ASP A 23 -2.63 20.89 -16.88
C ASP A 23 -1.61 19.73 -16.86
N THR A 24 -1.30 19.16 -18.03
CA THR A 24 -0.28 18.12 -18.17
C THR A 24 1.10 18.65 -17.85
N ASP A 25 1.47 19.81 -18.42
CA ASP A 25 2.78 20.43 -18.18
C ASP A 25 2.95 20.82 -16.70
N TRP A 26 1.87 21.24 -16.04
CA TRP A 26 1.87 21.53 -14.60
C TRP A 26 2.13 20.28 -13.74
N ARG A 27 1.51 19.14 -14.09
CA ARG A 27 1.77 17.87 -13.42
C ARG A 27 3.22 17.41 -13.58
N GLU A 28 3.76 17.54 -14.80
CA GLU A 28 5.15 17.20 -15.07
C GLU A 28 6.13 18.09 -14.29
N LEU A 29 5.91 19.41 -14.25
CA LEU A 29 6.70 20.31 -13.40
C LEU A 29 6.64 19.93 -11.91
N ALA A 30 5.46 19.57 -11.40
CA ALA A 30 5.29 19.18 -10.00
C ALA A 30 6.00 17.87 -9.67
N MET A 31 5.89 16.86 -10.55
CA MET A 31 6.57 15.57 -10.40
C MET A 31 8.09 15.73 -10.50
N GLU A 32 8.59 16.43 -11.52
CA GLU A 32 10.02 16.70 -11.70
C GLU A 32 10.61 17.51 -10.55
N ALA A 33 9.88 18.52 -10.05
CA ALA A 33 10.31 19.28 -8.86
C ALA A 33 10.32 18.40 -7.60
N LEU A 34 9.38 17.46 -7.47
CA LEU A 34 9.32 16.53 -6.34
C LEU A 34 10.46 15.50 -6.39
N GLU A 35 10.72 14.92 -7.55
CA GLU A 35 11.88 14.04 -7.80
C GLU A 35 13.21 14.79 -7.63
N GLY A 36 13.24 16.06 -8.02
CA GLY A 36 14.36 16.98 -7.84
C GLY A 36 14.54 17.51 -6.42
N LEU A 37 13.67 17.12 -5.48
CA LEU A 37 13.64 17.58 -4.09
C LEU A 37 13.43 19.11 -3.90
N ASP A 38 12.91 19.81 -4.91
CA ASP A 38 12.49 21.21 -4.80
C ASP A 38 11.02 21.34 -4.35
N PHE A 39 10.82 21.06 -3.07
CA PHE A 39 9.49 21.06 -2.44
C PHE A 39 8.79 22.42 -2.47
N GLU A 40 9.52 23.53 -2.55
CA GLU A 40 8.95 24.87 -2.61
C GLU A 40 8.21 25.10 -3.93
N THR A 41 8.79 24.66 -5.05
CA THR A 41 8.16 24.77 -6.36
C THR A 41 6.96 23.83 -6.48
N ALA A 42 7.12 22.57 -6.06
CA ALA A 42 6.03 21.59 -6.05
C ALA A 42 4.82 22.06 -5.21
N LYS A 43 5.07 22.70 -4.05
CA LYS A 43 4.02 23.23 -3.18
C LYS A 43 3.29 24.44 -3.77
N LYS A 44 4.01 25.35 -4.44
CA LYS A 44 3.42 26.55 -5.06
C LYS A 44 2.48 26.20 -6.21
N GLU A 45 2.84 25.19 -6.99
CA GLU A 45 2.05 24.68 -8.11
C GLU A 45 0.68 24.15 -7.64
N ARG A 46 0.67 23.17 -6.72
CA ARG A 46 -0.56 22.55 -6.23
C ARG A 46 -1.51 23.55 -5.58
N LYS A 47 -0.98 24.51 -4.82
CA LYS A 47 -1.77 25.60 -4.23
C LYS A 47 -2.48 26.45 -5.29
N LYS A 48 -1.87 26.65 -6.46
CA LYS A 48 -2.48 27.36 -7.59
C LYS A 48 -3.63 26.58 -8.22
N ARG A 49 -3.57 25.24 -8.20
CA ARG A 49 -4.62 24.34 -8.71
C ARG A 49 -5.75 24.10 -7.70
N GLY A 50 -5.70 24.72 -6.52
CA GLY A 50 -6.72 24.59 -5.48
C GLY A 50 -6.57 23.32 -4.62
N GLU A 51 -5.47 22.58 -4.77
CA GLU A 51 -5.14 21.47 -3.88
C GLU A 51 -4.62 22.05 -2.55
N THR A 52 -5.48 22.04 -1.53
CA THR A 52 -5.25 22.72 -0.24
C THR A 52 -4.72 21.82 0.88
N ASN A 53 -4.77 20.50 0.70
CA ASN A 53 -4.37 19.54 1.73
C ASN A 53 -2.84 19.32 1.74
N ASN A 54 -2.12 20.27 2.35
CA ASN A 54 -0.66 20.20 2.49
C ASN A 54 -0.16 18.92 3.17
N ASP A 55 -0.96 18.33 4.05
CA ASP A 55 -0.59 17.12 4.79
C ASP A 55 -0.55 15.90 3.88
N LEU A 56 -1.54 15.75 3.00
CA LEU A 56 -1.55 14.65 2.02
C LEU A 56 -0.35 14.74 1.08
N PHE A 57 -0.02 15.95 0.59
CA PHE A 57 1.15 16.16 -0.25
C PHE A 57 2.46 15.80 0.46
N LEU A 58 2.62 16.25 1.71
CA LEU A 58 3.81 15.93 2.47
C LEU A 58 3.87 14.42 2.79
N ALA A 59 2.72 13.76 2.94
CA ALA A 59 2.63 12.31 3.07
C ALA A 59 3.18 11.59 1.83
N ASP A 60 2.74 11.99 0.63
CA ASP A 60 3.26 11.47 -0.65
C ASP A 60 4.78 11.66 -0.74
N VAL A 61 5.27 12.87 -0.43
CA VAL A 61 6.72 13.15 -0.43
C VAL A 61 7.47 12.23 0.54
N PHE A 62 6.94 12.03 1.75
CA PHE A 62 7.58 11.17 2.74
C PHE A 62 7.52 9.69 2.40
N SER A 63 6.47 9.22 1.71
CA SER A 63 6.39 7.82 1.26
C SER A 63 7.49 7.53 0.24
N TYR A 64 7.68 8.42 -0.75
CA TYR A 64 8.75 8.28 -1.75
C TYR A 64 10.17 8.40 -1.14
N GLN A 65 10.33 9.19 -0.07
CA GLN A 65 11.61 9.31 0.64
C GLN A 65 11.94 8.10 1.54
N GLY A 66 11.05 7.12 1.68
CA GLY A 66 11.20 6.01 2.61
C GLY A 66 10.87 6.36 4.06
N LYS A 67 10.33 7.55 4.34
CA LYS A 67 9.91 8.00 5.67
C LYS A 67 8.49 7.54 5.98
N PHE A 68 8.25 6.23 5.89
CA PHE A 68 6.90 5.64 5.90
C PHE A 68 6.09 5.96 7.16
N HIS A 69 6.72 6.00 8.33
CA HIS A 69 6.04 6.35 9.58
C HIS A 69 5.54 7.79 9.59
N GLU A 70 6.32 8.72 9.06
CA GLU A 70 5.90 10.13 8.97
C GLU A 70 4.85 10.31 7.88
N ALA A 71 4.97 9.60 6.76
CA ALA A 71 3.94 9.57 5.72
C ALA A 71 2.60 9.05 6.27
N ALA A 72 2.61 7.93 7.00
CA ALA A 72 1.41 7.32 7.56
C ALA A 72 0.70 8.23 8.59
N LYS A 73 1.44 8.94 9.44
CA LYS A 73 0.88 9.94 10.37
C LYS A 73 0.15 11.05 9.61
N LEU A 74 0.72 11.51 8.50
CA LEU A 74 0.14 12.57 7.68
C LEU A 74 -1.08 12.08 6.91
N TYR A 75 -1.02 10.89 6.31
CA TYR A 75 -2.18 10.23 5.69
C TYR A 75 -3.35 10.14 6.66
N LYS A 76 -3.11 9.64 7.88
CA LYS A 76 -4.13 9.58 8.93
C LYS A 76 -4.70 10.95 9.30
N ARG A 77 -3.83 11.94 9.54
CA ARG A 77 -4.26 13.31 9.88
C ARG A 77 -5.07 13.95 8.76
N SER A 78 -4.77 13.61 7.51
CA SER A 78 -5.48 14.08 6.33
C SER A 78 -6.78 13.33 6.03
N GLY A 79 -7.13 12.30 6.82
CA GLY A 79 -8.33 11.47 6.62
C GLY A 79 -8.19 10.37 5.56
N HIS A 80 -6.96 10.09 5.11
CA HIS A 80 -6.64 9.13 4.06
C HIS A 80 -5.93 7.88 4.61
N GLU A 81 -6.50 7.25 5.64
CA GLU A 81 -5.92 6.06 6.28
C GLU A 81 -5.75 4.88 5.32
N ASN A 82 -6.61 4.77 4.31
CA ASN A 82 -6.51 3.78 3.24
C ASN A 82 -5.18 3.87 2.46
N LEU A 83 -4.65 5.08 2.22
CA LEU A 83 -3.36 5.26 1.55
C LEU A 83 -2.19 4.79 2.42
N ALA A 84 -2.28 4.96 3.75
CA ALA A 84 -1.29 4.42 4.68
C ALA A 84 -1.36 2.89 4.73
N LEU A 85 -2.56 2.31 4.74
CA LEU A 85 -2.79 0.87 4.69
C LEU A 85 -2.19 0.27 3.41
N GLU A 86 -2.49 0.85 2.25
CA GLU A 86 -1.94 0.42 0.95
C GLU A 86 -0.41 0.50 0.94
N MET A 87 0.16 1.65 1.33
CA MET A 87 1.60 1.85 1.40
C MET A 87 2.30 0.78 2.26
N TYR A 88 1.83 0.54 3.48
CA TYR A 88 2.45 -0.48 4.34
C TYR A 88 2.24 -1.90 3.79
N THR A 89 1.10 -2.18 3.18
CA THR A 89 0.83 -3.48 2.57
C THR A 89 1.79 -3.75 1.41
N ASP A 90 1.99 -2.79 0.52
CA ASP A 90 2.87 -2.92 -0.66
C ASP A 90 4.35 -3.07 -0.25
N LEU A 91 4.74 -2.42 0.85
CA LEU A 91 6.06 -2.57 1.46
C LEU A 91 6.20 -3.85 2.31
N CYS A 92 5.17 -4.69 2.36
CA CYS A 92 5.11 -5.90 3.19
C CYS A 92 5.29 -5.62 4.70
N MET A 93 5.00 -4.39 5.12
CA MET A 93 5.03 -3.90 6.50
C MET A 93 3.69 -4.17 7.21
N PHE A 94 3.25 -5.43 7.18
CA PHE A 94 1.90 -5.85 7.60
C PHE A 94 1.56 -5.53 9.05
N GLU A 95 2.53 -5.54 9.97
CA GLU A 95 2.30 -5.18 11.36
C GLU A 95 1.87 -3.72 11.52
N TYR A 96 2.44 -2.81 10.73
CA TYR A 96 2.05 -1.41 10.74
C TYR A 96 0.75 -1.16 9.96
N ALA A 97 0.50 -1.95 8.91
CA ALA A 97 -0.72 -1.86 8.11
C ALA A 97 -2.00 -2.09 8.95
N LYS A 98 -1.95 -2.99 9.94
CA LYS A 98 -3.10 -3.32 10.82
C LYS A 98 -3.65 -2.11 11.57
N ASP A 99 -2.82 -1.12 11.92
CA ASP A 99 -3.22 0.09 12.64
C ASP A 99 -4.10 1.05 11.80
N PHE A 100 -4.21 0.78 10.51
CA PHE A 100 -4.95 1.59 9.52
C PHE A 100 -6.14 0.84 8.90
N LEU A 101 -6.48 -0.34 9.43
CA LEU A 101 -7.72 -1.03 9.06
C LEU A 101 -8.93 -0.23 9.58
N GLY A 102 -9.91 0.03 8.70
CA GLY A 102 -11.10 0.78 9.07
C GLY A 102 -11.93 0.01 10.10
N SER A 103 -12.24 0.64 11.24
CA SER A 103 -13.10 0.16 12.35
C SER A 103 -13.46 -1.34 12.33
N GLY A 104 -12.48 -2.22 12.46
CA GLY A 104 -12.67 -3.67 12.60
C GLY A 104 -13.48 -4.35 11.48
N ASP A 105 -13.48 -3.84 10.24
CA ASP A 105 -14.12 -4.55 9.12
C ASP A 105 -13.46 -5.94 8.97
N PRO A 106 -14.21 -7.03 9.22
CA PRO A 106 -13.67 -8.38 9.10
C PRO A 106 -13.16 -8.68 7.68
N LYS A 107 -13.74 -8.04 6.66
CA LYS A 107 -13.37 -8.23 5.26
C LYS A 107 -12.00 -7.63 4.95
N GLU A 108 -11.74 -6.40 5.38
CA GLU A 108 -10.43 -5.76 5.18
C GLU A 108 -9.34 -6.49 5.96
N THR A 109 -9.65 -6.88 7.20
CA THR A 109 -8.75 -7.67 8.05
C THR A 109 -8.37 -8.98 7.37
N LYS A 110 -9.38 -9.72 6.87
CA LYS A 110 -9.17 -10.96 6.12
C LYS A 110 -8.30 -10.72 4.87
N MET A 111 -8.58 -9.67 4.11
CA MET A 111 -7.82 -9.35 2.89
C MET A 111 -6.34 -9.06 3.18
N LEU A 112 -6.04 -8.34 4.27
CA LEU A 112 -4.67 -8.05 4.69
C LEU A 112 -3.93 -9.33 5.10
N ILE A 113 -4.56 -10.19 5.90
CA ILE A 113 -3.97 -11.47 6.33
C ILE A 113 -3.72 -12.38 5.12
N THR A 114 -4.64 -12.42 4.15
CA THR A 114 -4.43 -13.18 2.90
C THR A 114 -3.22 -12.66 2.12
N LYS A 115 -3.03 -11.34 1.98
CA LYS A 115 -1.84 -10.77 1.34
C LYS A 115 -0.56 -11.13 2.10
N GLN A 116 -0.60 -11.10 3.43
CA GLN A 116 0.53 -11.51 4.27
C GLN A 116 0.88 -13.00 4.07
N ALA A 117 -0.13 -13.87 3.97
CA ALA A 117 0.04 -15.29 3.68
C ALA A 117 0.63 -15.54 2.29
N ASP A 118 0.13 -14.83 1.27
CA ASP A 118 0.64 -14.91 -0.11
C ASP A 118 2.12 -14.47 -0.15
N TRP A 119 2.51 -13.43 0.58
CA TRP A 119 3.91 -13.03 0.72
C TRP A 119 4.77 -14.10 1.40
N ALA A 120 4.32 -14.64 2.55
CA ALA A 120 5.02 -15.70 3.28
C ALA A 120 5.24 -16.95 2.41
N ARG A 121 4.25 -17.33 1.60
CA ARG A 121 4.36 -18.41 0.62
C ARG A 121 5.45 -18.12 -0.42
N ASN A 122 5.48 -16.89 -0.96
CA ASN A 122 6.44 -16.49 -2.00
C ASN A 122 7.89 -16.48 -1.51
N ILE A 123 8.13 -16.08 -0.25
CA ILE A 123 9.46 -16.12 0.36
C ILE A 123 9.84 -17.51 0.90
N LYS A 124 9.04 -18.54 0.60
CA LYS A 124 9.25 -19.94 1.00
C LYS A 124 9.20 -20.16 2.52
N GLU A 125 8.28 -19.49 3.19
CA GLU A 125 7.88 -19.78 4.58
C GLU A 125 6.50 -20.44 4.63
N PRO A 126 6.35 -21.70 4.17
CA PRO A 126 5.05 -22.33 3.99
C PRO A 126 4.28 -22.55 5.30
N LYS A 127 4.97 -22.72 6.44
CA LYS A 127 4.30 -22.87 7.75
C LYS A 127 3.59 -21.58 8.16
N ALA A 128 4.28 -20.45 8.05
CA ALA A 128 3.70 -19.14 8.33
C ALA A 128 2.53 -18.83 7.39
N ALA A 129 2.69 -19.14 6.09
CA ALA A 129 1.61 -18.98 5.11
C ALA A 129 0.36 -19.80 5.50
N VAL A 130 0.52 -21.07 5.90
CA VAL A 130 -0.59 -21.93 6.34
C VAL A 130 -1.30 -21.33 7.56
N GLU A 131 -0.56 -20.94 8.59
CA GLU A 131 -1.14 -20.34 9.81
C GLU A 131 -1.94 -19.06 9.49
N MET A 132 -1.41 -18.22 8.59
CA MET A 132 -2.07 -17.00 8.15
C MET A 132 -3.31 -17.30 7.29
N TYR A 133 -3.25 -18.22 6.33
CA TYR A 133 -4.41 -18.62 5.53
C TYR A 133 -5.53 -19.19 6.40
N ILE A 134 -5.20 -20.02 7.39
CA ILE A 134 -6.18 -20.51 8.37
C ILE A 134 -6.83 -19.34 9.12
N SER A 135 -6.04 -18.36 9.55
CA SER A 135 -6.54 -17.18 10.27
C SER A 135 -7.41 -16.28 9.39
N ALA A 136 -7.18 -16.26 8.07
CA ALA A 136 -8.02 -15.59 7.08
C ALA A 136 -9.25 -16.42 6.65
N GLY A 137 -9.42 -17.65 7.14
CA GLY A 137 -10.46 -18.57 6.68
C GLY A 137 -10.26 -19.05 5.22
N GLU A 138 -9.05 -18.95 4.69
CA GLU A 138 -8.65 -19.43 3.36
C GLU A 138 -8.18 -20.90 3.44
N HIS A 139 -9.06 -21.78 3.94
CA HIS A 139 -8.69 -23.15 4.29
C HIS A 139 -8.23 -23.99 3.09
N VAL A 140 -8.77 -23.75 1.90
CA VAL A 140 -8.37 -24.46 0.68
C VAL A 140 -6.87 -24.23 0.39
N LYS A 141 -6.42 -22.96 0.41
CA LYS A 141 -5.00 -22.61 0.20
C LYS A 141 -4.09 -23.25 1.27
N ALA A 142 -4.54 -23.29 2.52
CA ALA A 142 -3.80 -23.94 3.60
C ALA A 142 -3.68 -25.46 3.38
N ILE A 143 -4.77 -26.12 2.98
CA ILE A 143 -4.81 -27.56 2.69
C ILE A 143 -3.90 -27.92 1.53
N GLU A 144 -3.90 -27.13 0.45
CA GLU A 144 -3.01 -27.33 -0.70
C GLU A 144 -1.54 -27.35 -0.27
N ILE A 145 -1.11 -26.31 0.46
CA ILE A 145 0.29 -26.21 0.93
C ILE A 145 0.65 -27.38 1.85
N CYS A 146 -0.22 -27.71 2.82
CA CYS A 146 0.02 -28.84 3.72
C CYS A 146 0.09 -30.17 2.98
N GLY A 147 -0.75 -30.38 1.97
CA GLY A 147 -0.79 -31.57 1.12
C GLY A 147 0.52 -31.75 0.35
N ASP A 148 0.99 -30.69 -0.32
CA ASP A 148 2.24 -30.68 -1.07
C ASP A 148 3.46 -31.04 -0.21
N HIS A 149 3.43 -30.68 1.08
CA HIS A 149 4.51 -30.95 2.03
C HIS A 149 4.30 -32.22 2.89
N GLY A 150 3.16 -32.90 2.75
CA GLY A 150 2.82 -34.07 3.56
C GLY A 150 2.64 -33.77 5.06
N TRP A 151 2.19 -32.56 5.42
CA TRP A 151 1.96 -32.16 6.82
C TRP A 151 0.64 -32.70 7.35
N VAL A 152 0.59 -34.01 7.56
CA VAL A 152 -0.62 -34.75 7.95
C VAL A 152 -1.24 -34.21 9.24
N ASP A 153 -0.43 -33.89 10.26
CA ASP A 153 -0.95 -33.37 11.53
C ASP A 153 -1.68 -32.04 11.35
N MET A 154 -1.13 -31.13 10.54
CA MET A 154 -1.77 -29.85 10.23
C MET A 154 -3.04 -30.04 9.41
N LEU A 155 -3.07 -30.99 8.47
CA LEU A 155 -4.28 -31.33 7.72
C LEU A 155 -5.41 -31.82 8.64
N ILE A 156 -5.08 -32.67 9.63
CA ILE A 156 -6.03 -33.15 10.63
C ILE A 156 -6.59 -31.98 11.45
N ASP A 157 -5.72 -31.06 11.89
CA ASP A 157 -6.13 -29.91 12.68
C ASP A 157 -7.01 -28.93 11.89
N ILE A 158 -6.74 -28.73 10.59
CA ILE A 158 -7.60 -27.94 9.71
C ILE A 158 -8.96 -28.64 9.58
N ALA A 159 -8.99 -29.94 9.24
CA ALA A 159 -10.23 -30.69 9.03
C ALA A 159 -11.17 -30.66 10.26
N ARG A 160 -10.61 -30.63 11.48
CA ARG A 160 -11.38 -30.50 12.73
C ARG A 160 -12.03 -29.13 12.90
N LYS A 161 -11.45 -28.08 12.32
CA LYS A 161 -11.93 -26.70 12.45
C LYS A 161 -12.95 -26.32 11.37
N LEU A 162 -12.98 -27.03 10.24
CA LEU A 162 -13.90 -26.73 9.13
C LEU A 162 -15.35 -26.90 9.53
N ASP A 163 -16.17 -25.91 9.20
CA ASP A 163 -17.62 -26.01 9.30
C ASP A 163 -18.24 -26.81 8.14
N LYS A 164 -19.58 -26.93 8.11
CA LYS A 164 -20.26 -27.72 7.07
C LYS A 164 -20.12 -27.07 5.68
N ALA A 165 -20.21 -25.75 5.58
CA ALA A 165 -20.13 -25.03 4.31
C ALA A 165 -18.71 -25.07 3.72
N GLU A 166 -17.69 -25.09 4.57
CA GLU A 166 -16.28 -25.19 4.18
C GLU A 166 -15.86 -26.60 3.76
N ARG A 167 -16.61 -27.62 4.21
CA ARG A 167 -16.36 -29.03 3.82
C ARG A 167 -16.90 -29.38 2.44
N GLU A 168 -18.04 -28.81 2.04
CA GLU A 168 -18.68 -29.14 0.76
C GLU A 168 -17.77 -28.99 -0.46
N PRO A 169 -16.99 -27.89 -0.61
CA PRO A 169 -16.04 -27.73 -1.71
C PRO A 169 -14.91 -28.78 -1.75
N LEU A 170 -14.62 -29.44 -0.63
CA LEU A 170 -13.52 -30.42 -0.51
C LEU A 170 -13.96 -31.86 -0.80
N LEU A 171 -15.25 -32.10 -1.03
CA LEU A 171 -15.82 -33.42 -1.31
C LEU A 171 -15.99 -33.72 -2.81
N LEU A 172 -15.63 -32.76 -3.67
CA LEU A 172 -15.65 -32.86 -5.14
C LEU A 172 -14.25 -33.23 -5.67
#